data_AF-A0A7S1YRI3-F1
#
_entry.id   AF-A0A7S1YRI3-F1
#
_cell.length_a   1.000
_cell.length_b   1.000
_cell.length_c   1.000
_cell.angle_alpha   90.00
_cell.angle_beta   90.00
_cell.angle_gamma   90.00
#
_symmetry.space_group_name_H-M   'P 1'
#
loop_
_entity.id
_entity.type
_entity.pdbx_description
1 polymer ?
#
loop_
_entity_poly.entity_id
_entity_poly.type
_entity_poly.pdbx_seq_one_letter_code
_entity_poly.pdbx_strand_id
1 'polypeptide(L)'
;FFLPVCPNASRILLTSNPSRCALSPIMTIISTILLADVPNATTYLVIAAILLSALAVLQNKRKCDKLKGKHEEEEDVAGWTQSKAFRSIVKKVFKVCDNNNTGRINKTELYVGVLLVHVKLAKHVGPAASYPPTRVAVDTIFEASDEDNSGDIDEEEFTKIMIVLFSQITSRIGAYYAILILLVPYLISGTLAFLDLIGVDTALIALDRGVWDRYAPQVLQDLFDKIPDSVWETLPDTLIGIFMMMFVIPMAWDYMDIFFQNVAQKTHMVIKKEKESIQSDNK
;
A
#
# COMPACT_ATOMS: atom_id res chain seq x y z
N PHE A 1 -16.26 12.64 15.32
CA PHE A 1 -15.23 12.99 16.32
C PHE A 1 -14.49 14.21 15.81
N PHE A 2 -14.92 15.39 16.26
CA PHE A 2 -14.35 16.69 15.89
C PHE A 2 -13.09 16.94 16.72
N LEU A 3 -12.00 17.38 16.09
CA LEU A 3 -10.82 17.94 16.75
C LEU A 3 -10.86 19.47 16.66
N PRO A 4 -10.38 20.20 17.69
CA PRO A 4 -10.44 21.66 17.74
C PRO A 4 -9.31 22.33 16.96
N VAL A 5 -9.63 23.50 16.40
CA VAL A 5 -8.71 24.45 15.75
C VAL A 5 -8.11 25.37 16.82
N CYS A 6 -6.79 25.54 16.83
CA CYS A 6 -6.12 26.65 17.51
C CYS A 6 -5.50 27.61 16.47
N PRO A 7 -5.72 28.94 16.61
CA PRO A 7 -5.15 29.95 15.74
C PRO A 7 -3.86 30.56 16.32
N ASN A 8 -3.10 31.23 15.46
CA ASN A 8 -1.96 32.11 15.73
C ASN A 8 -0.60 31.49 16.10
N ALA A 9 0.28 31.42 15.10
CA ALA A 9 1.68 31.84 15.23
C ALA A 9 2.18 32.33 13.86
N SER A 10 2.13 33.65 13.65
CA SER A 10 2.79 34.31 12.52
C SER A 10 4.20 34.75 12.93
N ARG A 11 5.12 34.66 11.95
CA ARG A 11 6.34 35.47 11.75
C ARG A 11 7.55 35.19 12.66
N ILE A 12 8.62 34.60 12.09
CA ILE A 12 9.88 35.31 11.73
C ILE A 12 10.97 34.34 11.18
N LEU A 13 11.55 34.78 10.06
CA LEU A 13 12.88 34.54 9.46
C LEU A 13 13.21 33.25 8.68
N LEU A 14 13.09 33.44 7.36
CA LEU A 14 13.88 32.94 6.25
C LEU A 14 15.38 32.70 6.57
N THR A 15 15.79 31.45 6.48
CA THR A 15 17.11 31.10 5.94
C THR A 15 16.88 30.21 4.70
N SER A 16 17.28 30.73 3.55
CA SER A 16 17.10 30.10 2.25
C SER A 16 18.06 28.93 2.09
N ASN A 17 17.52 27.72 1.99
CA ASN A 17 18.28 26.51 1.66
C ASN A 17 17.86 26.04 0.24
N PRO A 18 18.75 26.01 -0.76
CA PRO A 18 18.40 25.81 -2.17
C PRO A 18 18.35 24.32 -2.55
N SER A 19 17.50 23.55 -1.90
CA SER A 19 17.36 22.10 -2.17
C SER A 19 15.90 21.62 -2.33
N ARG A 20 14.94 22.54 -2.46
CA ARG A 20 13.53 22.24 -2.78
C ARG A 20 13.17 22.64 -4.22
N CYS A 21 13.59 21.86 -5.21
CA CYS A 21 13.19 22.13 -6.62
C CYS A 21 12.57 20.94 -7.38
N ALA A 22 12.36 19.77 -6.78
CA ALA A 22 11.77 18.64 -7.51
C ALA A 22 10.22 18.55 -7.45
N LEU A 23 9.58 19.24 -6.49
CA LEU A 23 8.11 19.17 -6.29
C LEU A 23 7.31 20.23 -7.04
N SER A 24 7.96 21.31 -7.50
CA SER A 24 7.32 22.38 -8.26
C SER A 24 6.71 21.91 -9.59
N PRO A 25 7.39 21.15 -10.47
CA PRO A 25 6.83 20.80 -11.77
C PRO A 25 5.65 19.83 -11.67
N ILE A 26 5.64 18.93 -10.68
CA ILE A 26 4.57 17.94 -10.49
C ILE A 26 3.26 18.63 -10.10
N MET A 27 3.32 19.62 -9.20
CA MET A 27 2.12 20.37 -8.78
C MET A 27 1.55 21.25 -9.91
N THR A 28 2.40 21.81 -10.77
CA THR A 28 1.94 22.58 -11.94
C THR A 28 1.27 21.68 -12.98
N ILE A 29 1.81 20.48 -13.21
CA ILE A 29 1.20 19.49 -14.12
C ILE A 29 -0.15 19.00 -13.58
N ILE A 30 -0.25 18.68 -12.28
CA ILE A 30 -1.52 18.24 -11.66
C ILE A 30 -2.59 19.35 -11.75
N SER A 31 -2.22 20.61 -11.48
CA SER A 31 -3.16 21.75 -11.58
C SER A 31 -3.65 21.99 -13.01
N THR A 32 -2.76 21.82 -14.01
CA THR A 32 -3.10 22.00 -15.43
C THR A 32 -4.01 20.88 -15.94
N ILE A 33 -3.85 19.66 -15.43
CA ILE A 33 -4.70 18.51 -15.77
C ILE A 33 -6.08 18.60 -15.09
N LEU A 34 -6.15 19.10 -13.85
CA LEU A 34 -7.42 19.32 -13.13
C LEU A 34 -8.32 20.40 -13.76
N LEU A 35 -7.74 21.30 -14.58
CA LEU A 35 -8.47 22.36 -15.28
C LEU A 35 -8.84 21.99 -16.73
N ALA A 36 -8.36 20.86 -17.25
CA ALA A 36 -8.67 20.41 -18.59
C ALA A 36 -9.96 19.58 -18.58
N ASP A 37 -11.10 20.25 -18.79
CA ASP A 37 -12.44 19.69 -18.80
C ASP A 37 -12.74 18.93 -20.12
N VAL A 38 -11.86 17.99 -20.49
CA VAL A 38 -12.01 17.20 -21.72
C VAL A 38 -11.74 15.72 -21.45
N PRO A 39 -12.77 14.85 -21.54
CA PRO A 39 -12.64 13.41 -21.34
C PRO A 39 -12.11 12.76 -22.63
N ASN A 40 -10.85 13.04 -22.97
CA ASN A 40 -10.18 12.36 -24.08
C ASN A 40 -9.34 11.18 -23.54
N ALA A 41 -9.30 10.08 -24.28
CA ALA A 41 -8.51 8.89 -23.97
C ALA A 41 -7.01 9.20 -23.69
N THR A 42 -6.50 10.30 -24.25
CA THR A 42 -5.16 10.83 -23.99
C THR A 42 -4.95 11.30 -22.54
N THR A 43 -5.98 11.83 -21.87
CA THR A 43 -5.89 12.29 -20.48
C THR A 43 -5.61 11.11 -19.53
N TYR A 44 -6.23 9.95 -19.78
CA TYR A 44 -5.99 8.74 -18.98
C TYR A 44 -4.57 8.18 -19.15
N LEU A 45 -4.02 8.18 -20.37
CA LEU A 45 -2.63 7.79 -20.62
C LEU A 45 -1.62 8.71 -19.92
N VAL A 46 -1.90 10.02 -19.91
CA VAL A 46 -1.05 11.01 -19.22
C VAL A 46 -1.11 10.82 -17.70
N ILE A 47 -2.30 10.60 -17.13
CA ILE A 47 -2.45 10.34 -15.69
C ILE A 47 -1.76 9.02 -15.29
N ALA A 48 -1.93 7.95 -16.07
CA ALA A 48 -1.23 6.68 -15.84
C ALA A 48 0.30 6.84 -15.90
N ALA A 49 0.80 7.61 -16.87
CA ALA A 49 2.22 7.94 -16.96
C ALA A 49 2.72 8.76 -15.77
N ILE A 50 1.93 9.71 -15.25
CA ILE A 50 2.26 10.50 -14.06
C ILE A 50 2.27 9.63 -12.80
N LEU A 51 1.30 8.73 -12.65
CA LEU A 51 1.25 7.76 -11.54
C LEU A 51 2.46 6.81 -11.57
N LEU A 52 2.79 6.27 -12.74
CA LEU A 52 4.00 5.45 -12.94
C LEU A 52 5.27 6.24 -12.64
N SER A 53 5.32 7.51 -13.04
CA SER A 53 6.46 8.41 -12.77
C SER A 53 6.58 8.73 -11.28
N ALA A 54 5.47 9.00 -10.59
CA ALA A 54 5.44 9.25 -9.15
C ALA A 54 5.85 8.00 -8.36
N LEU A 55 5.37 6.83 -8.76
CA LEU A 55 5.81 5.54 -8.22
C LEU A 55 7.30 5.33 -8.46
N ALA A 56 7.81 5.61 -9.67
CA ALA A 56 9.24 5.51 -9.99
C ALA A 56 10.09 6.47 -9.15
N VAL A 57 9.64 7.71 -8.92
CA VAL A 57 10.32 8.71 -8.07
C VAL A 57 10.36 8.26 -6.61
N LEU A 58 9.25 7.72 -6.08
CA LEU A 58 9.23 7.15 -4.72
C LEU A 58 10.15 5.94 -4.57
N GLN A 59 10.30 5.12 -5.62
CA GLN A 59 11.23 3.99 -5.64
C GLN A 59 12.69 4.45 -5.78
N ASN A 60 12.95 5.53 -6.53
CA ASN A 60 14.31 6.05 -6.73
C ASN A 60 14.85 6.78 -5.49
N LYS A 61 13.96 7.43 -4.71
CA LYS A 61 14.34 8.04 -3.44
C LYS A 61 14.90 7.01 -2.45
N ARG A 62 14.29 5.81 -2.37
CA ARG A 62 14.80 4.68 -1.56
C ARG A 62 16.18 4.16 -1.96
N LYS A 63 16.65 4.41 -3.20
CA LYS A 63 17.99 3.99 -3.66
C LYS A 63 19.07 5.02 -3.29
N CYS A 64 18.72 6.31 -3.24
CA CYS A 64 19.65 7.35 -2.81
C CYS A 64 19.93 7.29 -1.30
N ASP A 65 18.92 6.93 -0.50
CA ASP A 65 19.05 6.84 0.96
C ASP A 65 19.92 5.64 1.40
N LYS A 66 20.16 4.67 0.51
CA LYS A 66 21.07 3.54 0.76
C LYS A 66 22.55 3.84 0.49
N LEU A 67 22.86 4.96 -0.19
CA LEU A 67 24.22 5.30 -0.60
C LEU A 67 24.82 6.49 0.16
N LYS A 68 24.00 7.24 0.92
CA LYS A 68 24.48 8.21 1.89
C LYS A 68 24.55 7.56 3.27
N GLY A 69 25.71 7.67 3.90
CA GLY A 69 26.09 6.91 5.08
C GLY A 69 25.06 6.93 6.22
N LYS A 70 24.93 5.78 6.87
CA LYS A 70 24.44 5.58 8.24
C LYS A 70 24.84 6.76 9.13
N HIS A 71 23.94 7.71 9.43
CA HIS A 71 23.82 8.31 10.77
C HIS A 71 22.72 9.38 10.96
N GLU A 72 22.13 9.97 9.91
CA GLU A 72 21.29 11.19 10.13
C GLU A 72 19.85 11.16 9.57
N GLU A 73 19.38 10.09 8.92
CA GLU A 73 18.03 10.07 8.30
C GLU A 73 17.02 9.17 9.02
N GLU A 74 17.17 8.99 10.34
CA GLU A 74 16.25 8.20 11.18
C GLU A 74 15.07 9.03 11.76
N GLU A 75 15.00 10.34 11.48
CA GLU A 75 14.17 11.25 12.29
C GLU A 75 12.68 11.32 11.88
N ASP A 76 12.31 11.12 10.60
CA ASP A 76 10.91 11.38 10.17
C ASP A 76 10.00 10.14 10.12
N VAL A 77 10.56 8.92 10.00
CA VAL A 77 9.75 7.68 10.09
C VAL A 77 9.44 7.29 11.54
N ALA A 78 10.10 7.96 12.48
CA ALA A 78 10.05 7.69 13.92
C ALA A 78 8.73 8.10 14.58
N GLY A 79 7.97 9.02 13.99
CA GLY A 79 6.80 9.61 14.65
C GLY A 79 5.72 8.61 15.09
N TRP A 80 5.45 7.58 14.26
CA TRP A 80 4.41 6.58 14.60
C TRP A 80 4.96 5.40 15.40
N THR A 81 6.15 4.92 15.05
CA THR A 81 6.81 3.77 15.70
C THR A 81 7.30 4.10 17.11
N GLN A 82 7.51 5.37 17.45
CA GLN A 82 7.80 5.80 18.82
C GLN A 82 6.54 5.97 19.70
N SER A 83 5.33 5.79 19.17
CA SER A 83 4.11 5.97 19.95
C SER A 83 4.04 5.00 21.15
N LYS A 84 3.55 5.50 22.30
CA LYS A 84 3.36 4.69 23.51
C LYS A 84 2.46 3.47 23.26
N ALA A 85 1.49 3.61 22.34
CA ALA A 85 0.60 2.53 21.92
C ALA A 85 1.37 1.42 21.20
N PHE A 86 2.23 1.77 20.24
CA PHE A 86 3.06 0.80 19.54
C PHE A 86 4.00 0.06 20.49
N ARG A 87 4.72 0.78 21.36
CA ARG A 87 5.58 0.16 22.37
C ARG A 87 4.81 -0.77 23.31
N SER A 88 3.60 -0.39 23.73
CA SER A 88 2.75 -1.26 24.56
C SER A 88 2.34 -2.55 23.82
N ILE A 89 2.05 -2.47 22.52
CA ILE A 89 1.74 -3.65 21.69
C ILE A 89 2.97 -4.53 21.55
N VAL A 90 4.13 -3.97 21.22
CA VAL A 90 5.38 -4.72 21.07
C VAL A 90 5.75 -5.43 22.37
N LYS A 91 5.67 -4.76 23.53
CA LYS A 91 5.88 -5.37 24.85
C LYS A 91 4.93 -6.54 25.14
N LYS A 92 3.65 -6.39 24.77
CA LYS A 92 2.66 -7.48 24.91
C LYS A 92 2.99 -8.65 24.00
N VAL A 93 3.46 -8.39 22.78
CA VAL A 93 3.88 -9.44 21.85
C VAL A 93 5.13 -10.14 22.38
N PHE A 94 6.14 -9.39 22.83
CA PHE A 94 7.35 -9.93 23.45
C PHE A 94 7.00 -10.93 24.56
N LYS A 95 6.14 -10.52 25.50
CA LYS A 95 5.68 -11.39 26.59
C LYS A 95 4.93 -12.64 26.13
N VAL A 96 4.28 -12.61 24.98
CA VAL A 96 3.60 -13.78 24.39
C VAL A 96 4.57 -14.69 23.64
N CYS A 97 5.71 -14.16 23.19
CA CYS A 97 6.74 -14.94 22.50
C CYS A 97 7.69 -15.61 23.51
N ASP A 98 8.01 -14.90 24.60
CA ASP A 98 8.79 -15.38 25.74
C ASP A 98 7.96 -16.34 26.62
N ASN A 99 7.64 -17.51 26.08
CA ASN A 99 6.84 -18.53 26.77
C ASN A 99 7.55 -19.11 28.01
N ASN A 100 8.88 -19.07 28.01
CA ASN A 100 9.75 -19.55 29.08
C ASN A 100 10.03 -18.48 30.16
N ASN A 101 9.61 -17.22 29.97
CA ASN A 101 9.86 -16.08 30.86
C ASN A 101 11.35 -15.90 31.20
N THR A 102 12.23 -16.15 30.23
CA THR A 102 13.67 -15.94 30.39
C THR A 102 14.02 -14.45 30.25
N GLY A 103 13.12 -13.64 29.71
CA GLY A 103 13.39 -12.26 29.29
C GLY A 103 14.22 -12.19 28.00
N ARG A 104 14.36 -13.32 27.28
CA ARG A 104 15.18 -13.46 26.08
C ARG A 104 14.45 -14.32 25.05
N ILE A 105 14.50 -13.91 23.78
CA ILE A 105 13.81 -14.58 22.68
C ILE A 105 14.82 -15.28 21.77
N ASN A 106 14.65 -16.59 21.58
CA ASN A 106 15.46 -17.34 20.62
C ASN A 106 14.97 -17.15 19.17
N LYS A 107 15.78 -17.59 18.18
CA LYS A 107 15.43 -17.48 16.74
C LYS A 107 14.05 -18.06 16.39
N THR A 108 13.65 -19.16 17.04
CA THR A 108 12.37 -19.83 16.75
C THR A 108 11.19 -19.04 17.32
N GLU A 109 11.32 -18.55 18.55
CA GLU A 109 10.34 -17.70 19.22
C GLU A 109 10.16 -16.36 18.49
N LEU A 110 11.25 -15.76 17.98
CA LEU A 110 11.18 -14.56 17.16
C LEU A 110 10.32 -14.81 15.91
N TYR A 111 10.56 -15.91 15.20
CA TYR A 111 9.80 -16.25 14.00
C TYR A 111 8.30 -16.42 14.30
N VAL A 112 7.97 -17.15 15.37
CA VAL A 112 6.58 -17.31 15.84
C VAL A 112 5.97 -15.96 16.22
N GLY A 113 6.73 -15.09 16.87
CA GLY A 113 6.31 -13.75 17.26
C GLY A 113 5.99 -12.85 16.07
N VAL A 114 6.88 -12.83 15.09
CA VAL A 114 6.69 -12.09 13.83
C VAL A 114 5.45 -12.59 13.10
N LEU A 115 5.24 -13.91 13.04
CA LEU A 115 4.05 -14.50 12.42
C LEU A 115 2.77 -14.11 13.17
N LEU A 116 2.77 -14.17 14.50
CA LEU A 116 1.63 -13.80 15.34
C LEU A 116 1.24 -12.33 15.15
N VAL A 117 2.23 -11.45 15.02
CA VAL A 117 2.03 -10.03 14.71
C VAL A 117 1.34 -9.87 13.36
N HIS A 118 1.81 -10.56 12.31
CA HIS A 118 1.19 -10.50 10.98
C HIS A 118 -0.26 -10.98 11.00
N VAL A 119 -0.56 -12.09 11.69
CA VAL A 119 -1.94 -12.59 11.82
C VAL A 119 -2.83 -11.58 12.55
N LYS A 120 -2.34 -10.95 13.61
CA LYS A 120 -3.10 -9.90 14.32
C LYS A 120 -3.30 -8.66 13.46
N LEU A 121 -2.30 -8.24 12.70
CA LEU A 121 -2.44 -7.13 11.73
C LEU A 121 -3.42 -7.47 10.61
N ALA A 122 -3.32 -8.67 10.03
CA ALA A 122 -4.18 -9.12 8.95
C ALA A 122 -5.66 -9.04 9.33
N LYS A 123 -5.99 -9.34 10.58
CA LYS A 123 -7.37 -9.20 11.10
C LYS A 123 -7.89 -7.75 11.05
N HIS A 124 -7.02 -6.75 11.16
CA HIS A 124 -7.41 -5.34 11.24
C HIS A 124 -7.19 -4.57 9.93
N VAL A 125 -6.14 -4.92 9.18
CA VAL A 125 -5.71 -4.20 7.96
C VAL A 125 -6.03 -5.00 6.69
N GLY A 126 -6.54 -6.22 6.84
CA GLY A 126 -6.96 -7.07 5.74
C GLY A 126 -5.81 -7.86 5.11
N PRO A 127 -6.04 -8.44 3.91
CA PRO A 127 -5.13 -9.40 3.29
C PRO A 127 -3.75 -8.81 2.98
N ALA A 128 -3.64 -7.49 2.80
CA ALA A 128 -2.40 -6.79 2.45
C ALA A 128 -1.30 -6.94 3.52
N ALA A 129 -1.68 -7.16 4.78
CA ALA A 129 -0.75 -7.40 5.88
C ALA A 129 -0.45 -8.89 6.13
N SER A 130 -0.98 -9.80 5.30
CA SER A 130 -0.97 -11.25 5.54
C SER A 130 0.24 -11.99 4.97
N TYR A 131 1.25 -11.27 4.49
CA TYR A 131 2.45 -11.88 3.92
C TYR A 131 3.60 -11.86 4.93
N PRO A 132 3.71 -12.88 5.79
CA PRO A 132 4.81 -12.96 6.74
C PRO A 132 6.16 -13.07 6.01
N PRO A 133 7.23 -12.52 6.58
CA PRO A 133 8.58 -12.72 6.06
C PRO A 133 8.95 -14.21 6.08
N THR A 134 9.77 -14.63 5.12
CA THR A 134 10.33 -15.98 5.10
C THR A 134 11.24 -16.20 6.30
N ARG A 135 11.38 -17.45 6.74
CA ARG A 135 12.24 -17.80 7.89
C ARG A 135 13.68 -17.29 7.71
N VAL A 136 14.25 -17.46 6.52
CA VAL A 136 15.58 -16.95 6.16
C VAL A 136 15.70 -15.42 6.34
N ALA A 137 14.65 -14.67 5.99
CA ALA A 137 14.65 -13.22 6.18
C ALA A 137 14.60 -12.86 7.67
N VAL A 138 13.83 -13.58 8.48
CA VAL A 138 13.80 -13.38 9.93
C VAL A 138 15.13 -13.75 10.59
N ASP A 139 15.77 -14.84 10.17
CA ASP A 139 17.09 -15.25 10.66
C ASP A 139 18.15 -14.19 10.32
N THR A 140 18.07 -13.59 9.12
CA THR A 140 18.97 -12.49 8.72
C THR A 140 18.75 -11.24 9.56
N ILE A 141 17.48 -10.92 9.91
CA ILE A 141 17.15 -9.78 10.75
C ILE A 141 17.58 -10.03 12.20
N PHE A 142 17.44 -11.26 12.69
CA PHE A 142 17.93 -11.67 13.99
C PHE A 142 19.44 -11.43 14.09
N GLU A 143 20.22 -11.98 13.16
CA GLU A 143 21.69 -11.85 13.15
C GLU A 143 22.16 -10.39 12.98
N ALA A 144 21.36 -9.55 12.32
CA ALA A 144 21.68 -8.14 12.17
C ALA A 144 21.32 -7.29 13.39
N SER A 145 20.48 -7.81 14.29
CA SER A 145 19.94 -7.07 15.44
C SER A 145 20.49 -7.55 16.77
N ASP A 146 21.04 -8.77 16.83
CA ASP A 146 21.84 -9.33 17.93
C ASP A 146 23.20 -8.62 17.96
N GLU A 147 23.24 -7.43 18.53
CA GLU A 147 24.45 -6.58 18.57
C GLU A 147 25.51 -7.16 19.51
N ASP A 148 25.06 -7.89 20.56
CA ASP A 148 25.93 -8.48 21.59
C ASP A 148 26.42 -9.90 21.25
N ASN A 149 25.91 -10.52 20.18
CA ASN A 149 26.16 -11.90 19.79
C ASN A 149 25.85 -12.91 20.91
N SER A 150 24.86 -12.61 21.74
CA SER A 150 24.44 -13.52 22.81
C SER A 150 23.71 -14.75 22.27
N GLY A 151 23.21 -14.70 21.04
CA GLY A 151 22.42 -15.76 20.42
C GLY A 151 20.95 -15.73 20.82
N ASP A 152 20.55 -14.73 21.61
CA ASP A 152 19.19 -14.47 22.07
C ASP A 152 18.89 -12.97 21.94
N ILE A 153 17.61 -12.61 21.77
CA ILE A 153 17.20 -11.20 21.58
C ILE A 153 16.52 -10.68 22.84
N ASP A 154 16.98 -9.53 23.34
CA ASP A 154 16.33 -8.86 24.47
C ASP A 154 15.10 -8.02 24.05
N GLU A 155 14.42 -7.40 25.01
CA GLU A 155 13.21 -6.60 24.74
C GLU A 155 13.50 -5.36 23.86
N GLU A 156 14.68 -4.76 24.00
CA GLU A 156 15.07 -3.55 23.29
C GLU A 156 15.43 -3.86 21.84
N GLU A 157 16.23 -4.90 21.62
CA GLU A 157 16.56 -5.46 20.31
C GLU A 157 15.30 -5.96 19.60
N PHE A 158 14.40 -6.66 20.30
CA PHE A 158 13.11 -7.07 19.74
C PHE A 158 12.28 -5.87 19.28
N THR A 159 12.32 -4.78 20.05
CA THR A 159 11.62 -3.55 19.68
C THR A 159 12.20 -2.94 18.40
N LYS A 160 13.53 -2.89 18.25
CA LYS A 160 14.20 -2.44 17.01
C LYS A 160 13.77 -3.31 15.82
N ILE A 161 13.79 -4.64 15.98
CA ILE A 161 13.35 -5.59 14.95
C ILE A 161 11.91 -5.31 14.51
N MET A 162 11.00 -5.12 15.48
CA MET A 162 9.60 -4.83 15.18
C MET A 162 9.45 -3.50 14.45
N ILE A 163 10.17 -2.44 14.84
CA ILE A 163 10.11 -1.16 14.12
C ILE A 163 10.48 -1.34 12.64
N VAL A 164 11.57 -2.07 12.35
CA VAL A 164 12.03 -2.33 10.98
C VAL A 164 10.99 -3.13 10.20
N LEU A 165 10.45 -4.20 10.77
CA LEU A 165 9.43 -5.04 10.13
C LEU A 165 8.14 -4.28 9.85
N PHE A 166 7.64 -3.53 10.84
CA PHE A 166 6.41 -2.75 10.70
C PHE A 166 6.54 -1.61 9.70
N SER A 167 7.71 -0.97 9.59
CA SER A 167 7.95 0.06 8.58
C SER A 167 7.72 -0.47 7.16
N GLN A 168 8.18 -1.69 6.88
CA GLN A 168 7.97 -2.33 5.58
C GLN A 168 6.49 -2.64 5.33
N ILE A 169 5.78 -3.16 6.34
CA ILE A 169 4.37 -3.51 6.25
C ILE A 169 3.51 -2.26 6.05
N THR A 170 3.70 -1.23 6.89
CA THR A 170 2.97 0.04 6.82
C THR A 170 3.24 0.74 5.49
N SER A 171 4.45 0.67 4.95
CA SER A 171 4.73 1.22 3.62
C SER A 171 3.93 0.53 2.51
N ARG A 172 3.77 -0.80 2.56
CA ARG A 172 2.94 -1.54 1.59
C ARG A 172 1.47 -1.18 1.72
N ILE A 173 0.95 -1.14 2.95
CA ILE A 173 -0.43 -0.74 3.24
C ILE A 173 -0.70 0.68 2.76
N GLY A 174 0.22 1.61 3.05
CA GLY A 174 0.10 3.00 2.62
C GLY A 174 0.09 3.14 1.11
N ALA A 175 0.97 2.43 0.40
CA ALA A 175 0.98 2.40 -1.06
C ALA A 175 -0.31 1.80 -1.62
N TYR A 176 -0.81 0.73 -1.02
CA TYR A 176 -2.09 0.10 -1.39
C TYR A 176 -3.25 1.09 -1.28
N TYR A 177 -3.42 1.75 -0.14
CA TYR A 177 -4.51 2.71 0.04
C TYR A 177 -4.32 3.96 -0.83
N ALA A 178 -3.09 4.41 -1.05
CA ALA A 178 -2.82 5.53 -1.94
C ALA A 178 -3.23 5.20 -3.37
N ILE A 179 -2.86 4.02 -3.89
CA ILE A 179 -3.28 3.57 -5.22
C ILE A 179 -4.79 3.39 -5.26
N LEU A 180 -5.41 2.79 -4.25
CA LEU A 180 -6.86 2.57 -4.24
C LEU A 180 -7.63 3.89 -4.25
N ILE A 181 -7.24 4.86 -3.41
CA ILE A 181 -7.89 6.19 -3.35
C ILE A 181 -7.65 6.97 -4.65
N LEU A 182 -6.44 6.88 -5.23
CA LEU A 182 -6.10 7.64 -6.42
C LEU A 182 -6.61 7.00 -7.71
N LEU A 183 -6.55 5.68 -7.86
CA LEU A 183 -6.79 4.98 -9.14
C LEU A 183 -8.26 4.62 -9.34
N VAL A 184 -8.96 4.20 -8.27
CA VAL A 184 -10.34 3.69 -8.38
C VAL A 184 -11.31 4.70 -9.00
N PRO A 185 -11.31 6.00 -8.62
CA PRO A 185 -12.23 6.97 -9.24
C PRO A 185 -12.03 7.12 -10.75
N TYR A 186 -10.78 7.07 -11.23
CA TYR A 186 -10.49 7.17 -12.66
C TYR A 186 -10.84 5.90 -13.40
N LEU A 187 -10.68 4.72 -12.80
CA LEU A 187 -11.14 3.48 -13.41
C LEU A 187 -12.65 3.51 -13.61
N ILE A 188 -13.41 3.93 -12.60
CA ILE A 188 -14.87 4.06 -12.69
C ILE A 188 -15.25 5.06 -13.79
N SER A 189 -14.68 6.26 -13.75
CA SER A 189 -14.94 7.29 -14.76
C SER A 189 -14.59 6.83 -16.18
N GLY A 190 -13.43 6.17 -16.35
CA GLY A 190 -12.99 5.66 -17.64
C GLY A 190 -13.88 4.52 -18.16
N THR A 191 -14.34 3.63 -17.28
CA THR A 191 -15.27 2.56 -17.66
C THR A 191 -16.62 3.11 -18.10
N LEU A 192 -17.15 4.13 -17.42
CA LEU A 192 -18.42 4.77 -17.80
C LEU A 192 -18.29 5.46 -19.16
N ALA A 193 -17.21 6.23 -19.38
CA ALA A 193 -16.97 6.88 -20.67
C ALA A 193 -16.80 5.87 -21.82
N PHE A 194 -16.20 4.71 -21.56
CA PHE A 194 -16.03 3.66 -22.55
C PHE A 194 -17.37 2.97 -22.92
N LEU A 195 -18.27 2.80 -21.96
CA LEU A 195 -19.60 2.22 -22.21
C LEU A 195 -20.48 3.15 -23.04
N ASP A 196 -20.46 4.45 -22.70
CA ASP A 196 -21.15 5.49 -23.47
C ASP A 196 -20.62 5.56 -24.91
N LEU A 197 -19.29 5.45 -25.10
CA LEU A 197 -18.68 5.42 -26.43
C LEU A 197 -19.16 4.25 -27.31
N ILE A 198 -19.41 3.08 -26.72
CA ILE A 198 -19.91 1.91 -27.47
C ILE A 198 -21.43 2.00 -27.67
N GLY A 199 -22.12 2.97 -27.03
CA GLY A 199 -23.57 3.09 -27.07
C GLY A 199 -24.28 1.96 -26.34
N VAL A 200 -23.60 1.33 -25.36
CA VAL A 200 -24.12 0.17 -24.63
C VAL A 200 -25.32 0.59 -23.79
N ASP A 201 -25.34 1.81 -23.27
CA ASP A 201 -26.30 2.25 -22.26
C ASP A 201 -27.75 2.16 -22.79
N THR A 202 -27.99 2.58 -24.03
CA THR A 202 -29.31 2.46 -24.66
C THR A 202 -29.59 1.06 -25.19
N ALA A 203 -28.58 0.36 -25.72
CA ALA A 203 -28.76 -0.98 -26.27
C ALA A 203 -29.04 -2.03 -25.20
N LEU A 204 -28.39 -1.94 -24.03
CA LEU A 204 -28.51 -2.91 -22.95
C LEU A 204 -29.81 -2.72 -22.17
N ILE A 205 -30.23 -1.47 -21.93
CA ILE A 205 -31.57 -1.15 -21.38
C ILE A 205 -32.68 -1.60 -22.35
N ALA A 206 -32.50 -1.40 -23.67
CA ALA A 206 -33.48 -1.83 -24.67
C ALA A 206 -33.55 -3.36 -24.84
N LEU A 207 -32.40 -4.05 -24.76
CA LEU A 207 -32.31 -5.51 -24.86
C LEU A 207 -32.98 -6.19 -23.65
N ASP A 208 -32.75 -5.67 -22.45
CA ASP A 208 -33.29 -6.25 -21.21
C ASP A 208 -34.82 -6.19 -21.18
N ARG A 209 -35.42 -5.02 -21.46
CA ARG A 209 -36.89 -4.88 -21.53
C ARG A 209 -37.53 -5.77 -22.58
N GLY A 210 -36.94 -5.85 -23.77
CA GLY A 210 -37.51 -6.64 -24.88
C GLY A 210 -37.44 -8.16 -24.67
N VAL A 211 -36.39 -8.65 -24.01
CA VAL A 211 -36.28 -10.07 -23.63
C VAL A 211 -37.20 -10.38 -22.44
N TRP A 212 -37.27 -9.48 -21.46
CA TRP A 212 -38.10 -9.66 -20.27
C TRP A 212 -39.58 -9.74 -20.59
N ASP A 213 -40.09 -8.83 -21.43
CA ASP A 213 -41.51 -8.79 -21.83
C ASP A 213 -41.95 -10.06 -22.58
N ARG A 214 -41.04 -10.73 -23.28
CA ARG A 214 -41.37 -11.95 -24.04
C ARG A 214 -41.25 -13.24 -23.26
N TYR A 215 -40.36 -13.32 -22.28
CA TYR A 215 -39.97 -14.60 -21.67
C TYR A 215 -40.19 -14.67 -20.16
N ALA A 216 -40.47 -13.56 -19.47
CA ALA A 216 -40.67 -13.58 -18.03
C ALA A 216 -42.08 -14.10 -17.65
N PRO A 217 -42.19 -15.08 -16.73
CA PRO A 217 -43.47 -15.49 -16.16
C PRO A 217 -44.17 -14.32 -15.44
N GLN A 218 -45.51 -14.26 -15.48
CA GLN A 218 -46.31 -13.17 -14.89
C GLN A 218 -45.95 -12.83 -13.44
N VAL A 219 -45.64 -13.84 -12.62
CA VAL A 219 -45.27 -13.65 -11.21
C VAL A 219 -43.95 -12.87 -11.06
N LEU A 220 -43.02 -13.07 -11.98
CA LEU A 220 -41.75 -12.34 -12.00
C LEU A 220 -41.93 -10.91 -12.51
N GLN A 221 -42.84 -10.68 -13.46
CA GLN A 221 -43.18 -9.35 -13.94
C GLN A 221 -43.79 -8.49 -12.83
N ASP A 222 -44.76 -9.02 -12.08
CA ASP A 222 -45.38 -8.31 -10.94
C ASP A 222 -44.38 -7.95 -9.83
N LEU A 223 -43.33 -8.77 -9.66
CA LEU A 223 -42.26 -8.49 -8.71
C LEU A 223 -41.30 -7.41 -9.23
N PHE A 224 -41.00 -7.44 -10.53
CA PHE A 224 -40.12 -6.48 -11.20
C PHE A 224 -40.73 -5.08 -11.26
N ASP A 225 -42.04 -4.99 -11.54
CA ASP A 225 -42.76 -3.71 -11.62
C ASP A 225 -42.85 -2.99 -10.26
N LYS A 226 -42.61 -3.70 -9.16
CA LYS A 226 -42.51 -3.10 -7.82
C LYS A 226 -41.15 -2.46 -7.55
N ILE A 227 -40.15 -2.73 -8.39
CA ILE A 227 -38.83 -2.14 -8.25
C ILE A 227 -38.85 -0.76 -8.94
N PRO A 228 -38.48 0.33 -8.25
CA PRO A 228 -38.47 1.67 -8.84
C PRO A 228 -37.52 1.74 -10.04
N ASP A 229 -37.88 2.50 -11.08
CA ASP A 229 -37.07 2.70 -12.29
C ASP A 229 -35.64 3.20 -12.00
N SER A 230 -35.43 3.95 -10.92
CA SER A 230 -34.11 4.43 -10.50
C SER A 230 -33.12 3.31 -10.15
N VAL A 231 -33.61 2.13 -9.76
CA VAL A 231 -32.77 0.96 -9.50
C VAL A 231 -32.29 0.35 -10.82
N TRP A 232 -33.14 0.32 -11.85
CA TRP A 232 -32.80 -0.20 -13.17
C TRP A 232 -31.73 0.64 -13.86
N GLU A 233 -31.78 1.96 -13.68
CA GLU A 233 -30.77 2.88 -14.21
C GLU A 233 -29.40 2.69 -13.55
N THR A 234 -29.35 2.28 -12.28
CA THR A 234 -28.10 2.12 -11.52
C THR A 234 -27.56 0.69 -11.49
N LEU A 235 -28.35 -0.29 -11.96
CA LEU A 235 -27.99 -1.70 -11.91
C LEU A 235 -26.77 -2.07 -12.77
N PRO A 236 -26.62 -1.61 -14.03
CA PRO A 236 -25.43 -1.90 -14.83
C PRO A 236 -24.15 -1.35 -14.19
N ASP A 237 -24.21 -0.12 -13.68
CA ASP A 237 -23.09 0.54 -13.01
C ASP A 237 -22.63 -0.25 -11.78
N THR A 238 -23.59 -0.71 -10.96
CA THR A 238 -23.26 -1.52 -9.79
C THR A 238 -22.70 -2.89 -10.16
N LEU A 239 -23.23 -3.56 -11.19
CA LEU A 239 -22.71 -4.84 -11.69
C LEU A 239 -21.28 -4.72 -12.21
N ILE A 240 -20.98 -3.66 -12.98
CA ILE A 240 -19.66 -3.39 -13.51
C ILE A 240 -18.70 -3.03 -12.38
N GLY A 241 -19.14 -2.23 -11.40
CA GLY A 241 -18.38 -1.94 -10.19
C GLY A 241 -18.03 -3.21 -9.42
N ILE A 242 -18.99 -4.12 -9.24
CA ILE A 242 -18.78 -5.43 -8.60
C ILE A 242 -17.80 -6.28 -9.41
N PHE A 243 -17.94 -6.33 -10.73
CA PHE A 243 -17.03 -7.08 -11.60
C PHE A 243 -15.59 -6.55 -11.52
N MET A 244 -15.41 -5.23 -11.60
CA MET A 244 -14.10 -4.57 -11.46
C MET A 244 -13.48 -4.85 -10.09
N MET A 245 -14.27 -4.76 -9.02
CA MET A 245 -13.84 -5.11 -7.67
C MET A 245 -13.44 -6.58 -7.52
N MET A 246 -14.14 -7.49 -8.19
CA MET A 246 -13.95 -8.93 -8.03
C MET A 246 -12.82 -9.48 -8.90
N PHE A 247 -12.54 -8.89 -10.06
CA PHE A 247 -11.55 -9.43 -11.00
C PHE A 247 -10.34 -8.52 -11.19
N VAL A 248 -10.57 -7.22 -11.43
CA VAL A 248 -9.47 -6.30 -11.76
C VAL A 248 -8.63 -6.01 -10.54
N ILE A 249 -9.25 -5.83 -9.37
CA ILE A 249 -8.49 -5.57 -8.14
C ILE A 249 -7.62 -6.77 -7.74
N PRO A 250 -8.11 -8.03 -7.68
CA PRO A 250 -7.25 -9.17 -7.40
C PRO A 250 -6.14 -9.38 -8.44
N MET A 251 -6.42 -9.15 -9.73
CA MET A 251 -5.40 -9.31 -10.77
C MET A 251 -4.31 -8.24 -10.67
N ALA A 252 -4.70 -6.98 -10.41
CA ALA A 252 -3.75 -5.91 -10.16
C ALA A 252 -2.93 -6.17 -8.89
N TRP A 253 -3.54 -6.77 -7.87
CA TRP A 253 -2.87 -7.16 -6.65
C TRP A 253 -1.76 -8.18 -6.90
N ASP A 254 -2.08 -9.30 -7.56
CA ASP A 254 -1.10 -10.34 -7.85
C ASP A 254 0.10 -9.79 -8.64
N TYR A 255 -0.18 -8.89 -9.59
CA TYR A 255 0.88 -8.24 -10.37
C TYR A 255 1.78 -7.34 -9.52
N MET A 256 1.21 -6.57 -8.59
CA MET A 256 1.97 -5.73 -7.66
C MET A 256 2.81 -6.56 -6.70
N ASP A 257 2.28 -7.67 -6.19
CA ASP A 257 3.02 -8.57 -5.30
C ASP A 257 4.22 -9.20 -6.02
N ILE A 258 4.03 -9.70 -7.25
CA ILE A 258 5.11 -10.23 -8.09
C ILE A 258 6.18 -9.14 -8.32
N PHE A 259 5.77 -7.92 -8.62
CA PHE A 259 6.68 -6.81 -8.82
C PHE A 259 7.52 -6.53 -7.57
N PHE A 260 6.90 -6.45 -6.39
CA PHE A 260 7.61 -6.20 -5.14
C PHE A 260 8.58 -7.33 -4.76
N GLN A 261 8.18 -8.58 -4.99
CA GLN A 261 9.06 -9.73 -4.78
C GLN A 261 10.30 -9.65 -5.70
N ASN A 262 10.12 -9.29 -6.97
CA ASN A 262 11.21 -9.09 -7.91
C ASN A 262 12.17 -7.96 -7.48
N VAL A 263 11.64 -6.85 -6.97
CA VAL A 263 12.46 -5.74 -6.44
C VAL A 263 13.24 -6.16 -5.20
N ALA A 264 12.62 -6.91 -4.29
CA ALA A 264 13.27 -7.42 -3.09
C ALA A 264 14.42 -8.38 -3.45
N GLN A 265 14.18 -9.34 -4.34
CA GLN A 265 15.19 -10.29 -4.80
C GLN A 265 16.39 -9.59 -5.46
N LYS A 266 16.14 -8.61 -6.33
CA LYS A 266 17.22 -7.81 -6.95
C LYS A 266 18.08 -7.10 -5.90
N THR A 267 17.46 -6.57 -4.86
CA THR A 267 18.18 -5.90 -3.77
C THR A 267 19.07 -6.89 -3.00
N HIS A 268 18.57 -8.10 -2.70
CA HIS A 268 19.36 -9.13 -2.03
C HIS A 268 20.54 -9.61 -2.88
N MET A 269 20.38 -9.74 -4.20
CA MET A 269 21.48 -10.11 -5.09
C MET A 269 22.60 -9.06 -5.14
N VAL A 270 22.25 -7.77 -5.10
CA VAL A 270 23.25 -6.68 -5.08
C VAL A 270 24.05 -6.71 -3.77
N ILE A 271 23.35 -6.80 -2.62
CA ILE A 271 23.99 -6.86 -1.30
C ILE A 271 24.88 -8.11 -1.19
N LYS A 272 24.43 -9.25 -1.71
CA LYS A 272 25.22 -10.48 -1.71
C LYS A 272 26.51 -10.32 -2.51
N LYS A 273 26.44 -9.77 -3.73
CA LYS A 273 27.62 -9.52 -4.57
C LYS A 273 28.62 -8.57 -3.92
N GLU A 274 28.13 -7.53 -3.25
CA GLU A 274 28.98 -6.55 -2.54
C GLU A 274 29.71 -7.19 -1.35
N LYS A 275 29.04 -8.09 -0.61
CA LYS A 275 29.70 -8.88 0.46
C LYS A 275 30.76 -9.83 -0.11
N GLU A 276 30.49 -10.48 -1.23
CA GLU A 276 31.43 -11.38 -1.90
C GLU A 276 32.66 -10.62 -2.43
N SER A 277 32.51 -9.41 -2.96
CA SER A 277 33.66 -8.59 -3.39
C SER A 277 34.54 -8.16 -2.22
N ILE A 278 33.94 -7.71 -1.10
CA ILE A 278 34.70 -7.32 0.11
C ILE A 278 35.46 -8.52 0.70
N GLN A 279 34.89 -9.71 0.62
CA GLN A 279 35.54 -10.94 1.09
C GLN A 279 36.69 -11.39 0.18
N SER A 280 36.61 -11.10 -1.12
CA SER A 280 37.69 -11.39 -2.08
C SER A 280 38.89 -10.47 -1.89
N ASP A 281 38.68 -9.19 -1.56
CA ASP A 281 39.77 -8.22 -1.40
C ASP A 281 40.58 -8.42 -0.11
N ASN A 282 40.03 -9.15 0.86
CA ASN A 282 40.67 -9.47 2.13
C ASN A 282 41.46 -10.81 2.11
N LYS A 283 41.47 -11.54 0.99
CA LYS A 283 42.21 -12.81 0.82
C LYS A 283 43.47 -12.60 0.01
#